data_AF-Q1GHA6-F1
#
_entry.id   AF-Q1GHA6-F1
#
_cell.length_a   1.000
_cell.length_b   1.000
_cell.length_c   1.000
_cell.angle_alpha   90.00
_cell.angle_beta   90.00
_cell.angle_gamma   90.00
#
_symmetry.space_group_name_H-M   'P 1'
#
loop_
_entity.id
_entity.type
_entity.pdbx_description
1 polymer ?
#
loop_
_entity_poly.entity_id
_entity_poly.type
_entity_poly.pdbx_seq_one_letter_code
_entity_poly.pdbx_strand_id
1 'polypeptide(L)'
;MTPGARVQAAIEILDEILAGQAVEKTLTNWARRSRFAGSKDRAAVRDHVYQALRCRRSYAVLGGSETGRGLMLGACKDQGLDQAVLFHGEGHAPSPLSAAEQSIAPEFHSDAERHDIPEWLWPVFSRSLGTEAIAAATALRSRAAVHLRVNLLKGDRDNAIKRLTREGIATEPHPASPTALTVTEGARRIKNAESYLQGFVELQDAASQAVVDKLPVQNAPRILDYCSGGGGKALAIAAQTQAEVYAHDADPRRMRDIPERAMRAGADIRCLTSEELVTQAPFDLVLCDAPCSGSGSWRRDPEGKWRLTQDTLDDTVALQARILDEAAQRVAPGGVLAFATCSMLDVENSLQTQRFQERHTGWAHLSETAWHVHSGTDGFYVSVFRRNGTE
;
A
#
# COMPACT_ATOMS: atom_id res chain seq x y z
N MET A 1 21.78 17.70 -11.29
CA MET A 1 21.23 18.92 -10.64
C MET A 1 21.93 19.13 -9.30
N THR A 2 22.12 20.39 -8.86
CA THR A 2 22.61 20.67 -7.49
C THR A 2 21.54 20.29 -6.45
N PRO A 3 21.90 20.08 -5.18
CA PRO A 3 20.91 19.86 -4.12
C PRO A 3 19.84 20.96 -4.06
N GLY A 4 20.23 22.24 -4.07
CA GLY A 4 19.28 23.37 -4.13
C GLY A 4 18.34 23.31 -5.34
N ALA A 5 18.85 22.99 -6.54
CA ALA A 5 18.00 22.85 -7.73
C ALA A 5 16.98 21.71 -7.63
N ARG A 6 17.29 20.63 -6.90
CA ARG A 6 16.32 19.56 -6.64
C ARG A 6 15.25 20.01 -5.65
N VAL A 7 15.61 20.82 -4.65
CA VAL A 7 14.66 21.45 -3.73
C VAL A 7 13.72 22.37 -4.50
N GLN A 8 14.24 23.26 -5.34
CA GLN A 8 13.42 24.16 -6.16
C GLN A 8 12.43 23.40 -7.05
N ALA A 9 12.89 22.34 -7.73
CA ALA A 9 12.01 21.50 -8.53
C ALA A 9 10.91 20.83 -7.69
N ALA A 10 11.22 20.39 -6.46
CA ALA A 10 10.23 19.82 -5.56
C ALA A 10 9.22 20.87 -5.07
N ILE A 11 9.64 22.11 -4.81
CA ILE A 11 8.76 23.24 -4.47
C ILE A 11 7.68 23.41 -5.54
N GLU A 12 8.10 23.57 -6.80
CA GLU A 12 7.18 23.80 -7.93
C GLU A 12 6.19 22.65 -8.13
N ILE A 13 6.67 21.41 -8.01
CA ILE A 13 5.83 20.21 -8.11
C ILE A 13 4.82 20.15 -6.96
N LEU A 14 5.24 20.46 -5.74
CA LEU A 14 4.38 20.46 -4.57
C LEU A 14 3.30 21.53 -4.68
N ASP A 15 3.60 22.72 -5.20
CA ASP A 15 2.60 23.76 -5.45
C ASP A 15 1.54 23.31 -6.46
N GLU A 16 1.94 22.65 -7.56
CA GLU A 16 0.99 22.05 -8.53
C GLU A 16 0.10 20.98 -7.84
N ILE A 17 0.65 20.17 -6.95
CA ILE A 17 -0.08 19.11 -6.22
C ILE A 17 -1.04 19.72 -5.18
N LEU A 18 -0.59 20.72 -4.41
CA LEU A 18 -1.42 21.43 -3.43
C LEU A 18 -2.58 22.17 -4.11
N ALA A 19 -2.40 22.58 -5.36
CA ALA A 19 -3.48 23.12 -6.21
C ALA A 19 -4.41 22.04 -6.80
N GLY A 20 -4.24 20.76 -6.45
CA GLY A 20 -5.14 19.66 -6.79
C GLY A 20 -4.69 18.76 -7.96
N GLN A 21 -3.47 18.92 -8.49
CA GLN A 21 -2.96 17.99 -9.51
C GLN A 21 -2.52 16.66 -8.91
N ALA A 22 -2.78 15.56 -9.63
CA ALA A 22 -2.38 14.22 -9.21
C ALA A 22 -0.85 14.04 -9.18
N VAL A 23 -0.32 13.49 -8.09
CA VAL A 23 1.14 13.40 -7.82
C VAL A 23 1.93 12.73 -8.95
N GLU A 24 1.54 11.52 -9.36
CA GLU A 24 2.26 10.77 -10.41
C GLU A 24 2.20 11.48 -11.78
N LYS A 25 1.08 12.16 -12.07
CA LYS A 25 0.93 12.96 -13.29
C LYS A 25 1.87 14.16 -13.28
N THR A 26 1.93 14.91 -12.18
CA THR A 26 2.79 16.07 -12.02
C THR A 26 4.27 15.68 -12.11
N LEU A 27 4.69 14.62 -11.41
CA LEU A 27 6.06 14.10 -11.47
C LEU A 27 6.45 13.64 -12.88
N THR A 28 5.55 12.94 -13.58
CA THR A 28 5.78 12.48 -14.96
C THR A 28 5.91 13.66 -15.92
N ASN A 29 5.03 14.66 -15.80
CA ASN A 29 5.06 15.86 -16.64
C ASN A 29 6.31 16.69 -16.40
N TRP A 30 6.69 16.89 -15.13
CA TRP A 30 7.96 17.53 -14.79
C TRP A 30 9.15 16.75 -15.37
N ALA A 31 9.19 15.42 -15.23
CA ALA A 31 10.28 14.60 -15.77
C ALA A 31 10.39 14.73 -17.30
N ARG A 32 9.27 14.79 -18.03
CA ARG A 32 9.25 14.98 -19.49
C ARG A 32 9.76 16.37 -19.91
N ARG A 33 9.42 17.42 -19.16
CA ARG A 33 9.85 18.81 -19.40
C ARG A 33 11.33 19.00 -19.04
N SER A 34 11.78 18.41 -17.93
CA SER A 34 13.14 18.53 -17.38
C SER A 34 14.11 17.53 -18.03
N ARG A 35 14.42 17.74 -19.31
CA ARG A 35 15.32 16.86 -20.10
C ARG A 35 16.74 16.78 -19.54
N PHE A 36 17.19 17.82 -18.84
CA PHE A 36 18.51 17.90 -18.19
C PHE A 36 18.63 17.04 -16.92
N ALA A 37 17.53 16.60 -16.32
CA ALA A 37 17.55 15.83 -15.09
C ALA A 37 17.88 14.35 -15.38
N GLY A 38 18.98 13.83 -14.85
CA GLY A 38 19.31 12.41 -14.95
C GLY A 38 18.41 11.51 -14.09
N SER A 39 18.50 10.19 -14.24
CA SER A 39 17.72 9.24 -13.44
C SER A 39 17.89 9.42 -11.92
N LYS A 40 19.11 9.73 -11.48
CA LYS A 40 19.41 10.06 -10.07
C LYS A 40 18.73 11.34 -9.60
N ASP A 41 18.70 12.38 -10.45
CA ASP A 41 18.04 13.65 -10.12
C ASP A 41 16.52 13.47 -10.03
N ARG A 42 15.91 12.78 -10.99
CA ARG A 42 14.47 12.50 -10.98
C ARG A 42 14.06 11.69 -9.75
N ALA A 43 14.88 10.70 -9.37
CA ALA A 43 14.64 9.93 -8.17
C ALA A 43 14.71 10.79 -6.90
N ALA A 44 15.70 11.68 -6.79
CA ALA A 44 15.84 12.57 -5.63
C ALA A 44 14.69 13.58 -5.51
N VAL A 45 14.26 14.20 -6.62
CA VAL A 45 13.10 15.10 -6.63
C VAL A 45 11.83 14.36 -6.24
N ARG A 46 11.62 13.15 -6.79
CA ARG A 46 10.50 12.29 -6.39
C ARG A 46 10.54 11.95 -4.90
N ASP A 47 11.71 11.56 -4.38
CA ASP A 47 11.87 11.23 -2.97
C ASP A 47 11.53 12.44 -2.06
N HIS A 48 11.92 13.68 -2.44
CA HIS A 48 11.51 14.90 -1.74
C HIS A 48 9.99 15.12 -1.75
N VAL A 49 9.36 15.05 -2.92
CA VAL A 49 7.91 15.26 -3.07
C VAL A 49 7.12 14.26 -2.24
N TYR A 50 7.42 12.96 -2.34
CA TYR A 50 6.74 11.95 -1.55
C TYR A 50 6.98 12.10 -0.05
N GLN A 51 8.19 12.50 0.37
CA GLN A 51 8.48 12.72 1.78
C GLN A 51 7.72 13.93 2.33
N ALA A 52 7.67 15.03 1.58
CA ALA A 52 6.88 16.21 1.94
C ALA A 52 5.39 15.87 2.04
N LEU A 53 4.86 15.01 1.16
CA LEU A 53 3.46 14.57 1.27
C LEU A 53 3.23 13.64 2.47
N ARG A 54 4.17 12.76 2.84
CA ARG A 54 4.02 11.96 4.07
C ARG A 54 3.92 12.86 5.31
N CYS A 55 4.76 13.88 5.36
CA CYS A 55 4.92 14.81 6.48
C CYS A 55 4.27 16.19 6.24
N ARG A 56 3.19 16.26 5.43
CA ARG A 56 2.67 17.52 4.89
C ARG A 56 2.36 18.56 5.96
N ARG A 57 1.63 18.17 7.00
CA ARG A 57 1.17 19.13 8.02
C ARG A 57 2.29 19.51 8.96
N SER A 58 3.09 18.54 9.40
CA SER A 58 4.22 18.81 10.28
C SER A 58 5.27 19.67 9.60
N TYR A 59 5.55 19.44 8.32
CA TYR A 59 6.44 20.29 7.55
C TYR A 59 5.86 21.66 7.24
N ALA A 60 4.54 21.79 7.04
CA ALA A 60 3.91 23.10 6.89
C ALA A 60 4.09 23.95 8.17
N VAL A 61 3.92 23.34 9.34
CA VAL A 61 4.16 23.99 10.65
C VAL A 61 5.63 24.41 10.78
N LEU A 62 6.58 23.47 10.59
CA LEU A 62 8.02 23.75 10.67
C LEU A 62 8.49 24.82 9.66
N GLY A 63 7.94 24.78 8.45
CA GLY A 63 8.23 25.70 7.36
C GLY A 63 7.48 27.03 7.43
N GLY A 64 6.50 27.17 8.33
CA GLY A 64 5.69 28.37 8.52
C GLY A 64 4.61 28.60 7.45
N SER A 65 4.43 27.70 6.48
CA SER A 65 3.34 27.78 5.50
C SER A 65 3.09 26.44 4.81
N GLU A 66 1.85 26.23 4.36
CA GLU A 66 1.46 25.08 3.54
C GLU A 66 1.62 25.40 2.05
N THR A 67 2.85 25.71 1.66
CA THR A 67 3.28 25.90 0.26
C THR A 67 4.38 24.91 -0.07
N GLY A 68 4.68 24.66 -1.34
CA GLY A 68 5.82 23.82 -1.74
C GLY A 68 7.12 24.27 -1.07
N ARG A 69 7.33 25.60 -0.98
CA ARG A 69 8.48 26.20 -0.28
C ARG A 69 8.44 25.92 1.21
N GLY A 70 7.30 26.16 1.86
CA GLY A 70 7.11 25.88 3.28
C GLY A 70 7.36 24.41 3.60
N LEU A 71 6.78 23.48 2.83
CA LEU A 71 6.99 22.05 3.01
C LEU A 71 8.46 21.64 2.87
N MET A 72 9.17 22.17 1.88
CA MET A 72 10.60 21.87 1.71
C MET A 72 11.48 22.51 2.79
N LEU A 73 11.14 23.71 3.26
CA LEU A 73 11.82 24.33 4.39
C LEU A 73 11.59 23.54 5.68
N GLY A 74 10.35 23.12 5.94
CA GLY A 74 9.99 22.26 7.06
C GLY A 74 10.74 20.93 7.02
N ALA A 75 10.86 20.32 5.85
CA ALA A 75 11.65 19.11 5.65
C ALA A 75 13.14 19.32 6.01
N CYS A 76 13.72 20.46 5.65
CA CYS A 76 15.11 20.79 5.98
C CYS A 76 15.30 20.98 7.49
N LYS A 77 14.36 21.66 8.16
CA LYS A 77 14.38 21.86 9.61
C LYS A 77 14.23 20.54 10.37
N ASP A 78 13.28 19.69 9.98
CA ASP A 78 13.05 18.37 10.58
C ASP A 78 14.28 17.46 10.49
N GLN A 79 15.02 17.54 9.38
CA GLN A 79 16.25 16.77 9.14
C GLN A 79 17.52 17.42 9.69
N GLY A 80 17.44 18.62 10.29
CA GLY A 80 18.61 19.38 10.74
C GLY A 80 19.58 19.78 9.62
N LEU A 81 19.09 19.92 8.39
CA LEU A 81 19.91 20.33 7.25
C LEU A 81 20.16 21.83 7.26
N ASP A 82 21.37 22.24 6.92
CA ASP A 82 21.72 23.66 6.77
C ASP A 82 20.92 24.29 5.63
N GLN A 83 20.01 25.20 5.98
CA GLN A 83 19.15 25.85 5.01
C GLN A 83 19.91 26.82 4.11
N ALA A 84 21.03 27.39 4.57
CA ALA A 84 21.84 28.29 3.75
C ALA A 84 22.48 27.56 2.56
N VAL A 85 22.73 26.25 2.67
CA VAL A 85 23.25 25.41 1.57
C VAL A 85 22.19 25.09 0.52
N LEU A 86 20.91 25.13 0.89
CA LEU A 86 19.81 24.74 0.01
C LEU A 86 19.04 25.95 -0.53
N PHE A 87 18.92 27.02 0.25
CA PHE A 87 18.19 28.25 -0.03
C PHE A 87 19.17 29.43 -0.16
N HIS A 88 20.00 29.42 -1.22
CA HIS A 88 21.00 30.47 -1.46
C HIS A 88 20.72 31.31 -2.70
N GLY A 89 19.74 30.94 -3.52
CA GLY A 89 19.35 31.67 -4.74
C GLY A 89 20.34 31.60 -5.91
N GLU A 90 21.47 30.91 -5.77
CA GLU A 90 22.42 30.78 -6.89
C GLU A 90 22.00 29.65 -7.85
N GLY A 91 22.13 29.91 -9.15
CA GLY A 91 21.75 28.97 -10.20
C GLY A 91 20.23 28.72 -10.21
N HIS A 92 19.82 27.50 -9.88
CA HIS A 92 18.41 27.09 -9.79
C HIS A 92 18.00 26.77 -8.35
N ALA A 93 18.76 27.22 -7.34
CA ALA A 93 18.37 27.06 -5.94
C ALA A 93 17.26 28.05 -5.56
N PRO A 94 16.38 27.70 -4.60
CA PRO A 94 15.40 28.63 -4.02
C PRO A 94 16.09 29.86 -3.44
N SER A 95 15.37 30.99 -3.45
CA SER A 95 15.83 32.24 -2.84
C SER A 95 16.15 32.09 -1.34
N PRO A 96 17.08 32.91 -0.81
CA PRO A 96 17.37 32.98 0.62
C PRO A 96 16.14 33.12 1.51
N LEU A 97 16.25 32.59 2.73
CA LEU A 97 15.18 32.67 3.72
C LEU A 97 14.88 34.12 4.10
N SER A 98 13.62 34.48 4.11
CA SER A 98 13.15 35.74 4.68
C SER A 98 13.31 35.75 6.21
N ALA A 99 13.27 36.94 6.82
CA ALA A 99 13.32 37.07 8.29
C ALA A 99 12.20 36.26 8.97
N ALA A 100 11.00 36.23 8.38
CA ALA A 100 9.88 35.44 8.89
C ALA A 100 10.18 33.94 8.92
N GLU A 101 10.74 33.40 7.83
CA GLU A 101 11.10 31.98 7.70
C GLU A 101 12.20 31.54 8.68
N GLN A 102 13.08 32.47 9.06
CA GLN A 102 14.14 32.28 10.05
C GLN A 102 13.61 32.34 11.49
N SER A 103 12.50 33.03 11.75
CA SER A 103 12.12 33.51 13.09
C SER A 103 11.24 32.59 13.95
N ILE A 104 10.89 31.37 13.51
CA ILE A 104 9.82 30.60 14.16
C ILE A 104 10.32 29.25 14.71
N ALA A 105 10.12 29.06 16.02
CA ALA A 105 9.93 27.77 16.67
C ALA A 105 8.42 27.49 16.71
N PRO A 106 7.87 26.68 15.80
CA PRO A 106 6.44 26.60 15.65
C PRO A 106 5.84 25.60 16.62
N GLU A 107 4.68 25.94 17.18
CA GLU A 107 3.87 25.05 18.01
C GLU A 107 2.88 24.29 17.13
N PHE A 108 2.74 23.00 17.37
CA PHE A 108 1.70 22.19 16.74
C PHE A 108 0.37 22.42 17.47
N HIS A 109 -0.70 22.69 16.74
CA HIS A 109 -2.00 23.01 17.29
C HIS A 109 -2.83 21.78 17.69
N SER A 110 -2.50 20.60 17.15
CA SER A 110 -3.18 19.33 17.46
C SER A 110 -2.25 18.12 17.30
N ASP A 111 -2.68 16.98 17.84
CA ASP A 111 -2.00 15.70 17.60
C ASP A 111 -2.12 15.26 16.13
N ALA A 112 -3.26 15.52 15.49
CA ALA A 112 -3.47 15.24 14.08
C ALA A 112 -2.42 15.95 13.21
N GLU A 113 -2.15 17.22 13.51
CA GLU A 113 -1.14 18.03 12.85
C GLU A 113 0.28 17.50 13.11
N ARG A 114 0.60 17.22 14.38
CA ARG A 114 1.90 16.67 14.80
C ARG A 114 2.22 15.33 14.14
N HIS A 115 1.20 14.52 13.91
CA HIS A 115 1.34 13.16 13.41
C HIS A 115 0.95 12.99 11.93
N ASP A 116 0.76 14.10 11.21
CA ASP A 116 0.45 14.12 9.78
C ASP A 116 -0.79 13.30 9.40
N ILE A 117 -1.84 13.37 10.21
CA ILE A 117 -3.16 12.81 9.92
C ILE A 117 -4.14 13.98 9.69
N PRO A 118 -5.09 13.88 8.74
CA PRO A 118 -6.15 14.89 8.60
C PRO A 118 -6.93 15.08 9.91
N GLU A 119 -7.29 16.32 10.26
CA GLU A 119 -8.02 16.63 11.51
C GLU A 119 -9.27 15.76 11.67
N TRP A 120 -10.09 15.69 10.62
CA TRP A 120 -11.35 14.95 10.63
C TRP A 120 -11.14 13.44 10.85
N LEU A 121 -9.99 12.91 10.40
CA LEU A 121 -9.68 11.49 10.42
C LEU A 121 -9.02 11.05 11.73
N TRP A 122 -8.36 11.96 12.45
CA TRP A 122 -7.66 11.63 13.68
C TRP A 122 -8.54 10.90 14.72
N PRO A 123 -9.78 11.33 15.02
CA PRO A 123 -10.64 10.59 15.94
C PRO A 123 -10.94 9.15 15.50
N VAL A 124 -11.15 8.92 14.20
CA VAL A 124 -11.39 7.57 13.63
C VAL A 124 -10.13 6.72 13.73
N PHE A 125 -8.98 7.30 13.36
CA PHE A 125 -7.68 6.65 13.39
C PHE A 125 -7.25 6.27 14.82
N SER A 126 -7.39 7.20 15.77
CA SER A 126 -7.07 6.98 17.18
C SER A 126 -7.99 5.94 17.82
N ARG A 127 -9.30 5.96 17.52
CA ARG A 127 -10.22 4.93 17.99
C ARG A 127 -9.85 3.55 17.45
N SER A 128 -9.56 3.46 16.15
CA SER A 128 -9.25 2.19 15.47
C SER A 128 -7.99 1.51 16.00
N LEU A 129 -7.00 2.30 16.41
CA LEU A 129 -5.67 1.83 16.76
C LEU A 129 -5.37 1.88 18.27
N GLY A 130 -6.20 2.57 19.05
CA GLY A 130 -6.01 2.73 20.49
C GLY A 130 -4.62 3.29 20.82
N THR A 131 -3.89 2.58 21.68
CA THR A 131 -2.53 2.96 22.12
C THR A 131 -1.50 2.97 20.98
N GLU A 132 -1.75 2.24 19.89
CA GLU A 132 -0.83 2.11 18.76
C GLU A 132 -0.96 3.26 17.74
N ALA A 133 -1.92 4.18 17.92
CA ALA A 133 -2.19 5.25 16.98
C ALA A 133 -0.96 6.13 16.70
N ILE A 134 -0.27 6.58 17.75
CA ILE A 134 0.91 7.44 17.61
C ILE A 134 2.06 6.69 16.92
N ALA A 135 2.29 5.43 17.26
CA ALA A 135 3.32 4.60 16.64
C ALA A 135 3.03 4.38 15.15
N ALA A 136 1.78 4.07 14.80
CA ALA A 136 1.35 3.90 13.41
C ALA A 136 1.48 5.20 12.60
N ALA A 137 0.99 6.32 13.13
CA ALA A 137 1.09 7.62 12.45
C ALA A 137 2.55 8.05 12.25
N THR A 138 3.41 7.79 13.24
CA THR A 138 4.86 8.03 13.12
C THR A 138 5.48 7.17 12.03
N ALA A 139 5.13 5.88 11.95
CA ALA A 139 5.62 5.00 10.89
C ALA A 139 5.18 5.47 9.49
N LEU A 140 3.96 6.00 9.35
CA LEU A 140 3.44 6.57 8.08
C LEU A 140 4.22 7.79 7.58
N ARG A 141 4.98 8.47 8.45
CA ARG A 141 5.87 9.59 8.07
C ARG A 141 7.12 9.13 7.33
N SER A 142 7.42 7.83 7.34
CA SER A 142 8.61 7.26 6.72
C SER A 142 8.29 6.44 5.46
N ARG A 143 9.32 6.23 4.63
CA ARG A 143 9.19 5.40 3.42
C ARG A 143 9.05 3.93 3.80
N ALA A 144 8.08 3.25 3.20
CA ALA A 144 7.92 1.80 3.32
C ALA A 144 9.16 1.02 2.85
N ALA A 145 9.49 -0.04 3.58
CA ALA A 145 10.43 -1.04 3.11
C ALA A 145 9.92 -1.70 1.82
N VAL A 146 10.86 -2.20 0.99
CA VAL A 146 10.52 -2.99 -0.19
C VAL A 146 10.52 -4.45 0.21
N HIS A 147 9.39 -5.11 -0.02
CA HIS A 147 9.23 -6.53 0.24
C HIS A 147 9.13 -7.31 -1.06
N LEU A 148 9.65 -8.53 -1.04
CA LEU A 148 9.51 -9.52 -2.09
C LEU A 148 8.78 -10.74 -1.55
N ARG A 149 7.95 -11.37 -2.38
CA ARG A 149 7.42 -12.71 -2.15
C ARG A 149 8.23 -13.70 -2.94
N VAL A 150 8.74 -14.74 -2.29
CA VAL A 150 9.36 -15.88 -2.98
C VAL A 150 8.31 -16.72 -3.66
N ASN A 151 8.53 -17.08 -4.93
CA ASN A 151 7.64 -17.94 -5.68
C ASN A 151 7.95 -19.43 -5.42
N LEU A 152 7.10 -20.08 -4.64
CA LEU A 152 7.26 -21.49 -4.26
C LEU A 152 7.11 -22.48 -5.42
N LEU A 153 6.52 -22.07 -6.56
CA LEU A 153 6.48 -22.90 -7.77
C LEU A 153 7.85 -23.03 -8.45
N LYS A 154 8.78 -22.09 -8.16
CA LYS A 154 10.08 -21.99 -8.83
C LYS A 154 11.27 -22.20 -7.90
N GLY A 155 11.03 -22.44 -6.62
CA GLY A 155 12.08 -22.74 -5.65
C GLY A 155 11.69 -22.38 -4.22
N ASP A 156 12.69 -22.17 -3.38
CA ASP A 156 12.55 -21.87 -1.96
C ASP A 156 13.22 -20.53 -1.60
N ARG A 157 13.01 -20.10 -0.35
CA ARG A 157 13.50 -18.81 0.16
C ARG A 157 15.02 -18.70 0.14
N ASP A 158 15.73 -19.75 0.52
CA ASP A 158 17.20 -19.72 0.61
C ASP A 158 17.83 -19.60 -0.77
N ASN A 159 17.27 -20.30 -1.76
CA ASN A 159 17.70 -20.21 -3.15
C ASN A 159 17.35 -18.84 -3.75
N ALA A 160 16.18 -18.26 -3.43
CA ALA A 160 15.83 -16.90 -3.85
C ALA A 160 16.81 -15.85 -3.30
N ILE A 161 17.15 -15.92 -2.00
CA ILE A 161 18.15 -15.03 -1.38
C ILE A 161 19.49 -15.15 -2.09
N LYS A 162 19.99 -16.37 -2.34
CA LYS A 162 21.27 -16.58 -3.03
C LYS A 162 21.28 -15.98 -4.45
N ARG A 163 20.17 -16.06 -5.18
CA ARG A 163 20.03 -15.46 -6.52
C ARG A 163 20.06 -13.94 -6.45
N LEU A 164 19.24 -13.34 -5.58
CA LEU A 164 19.17 -11.89 -5.38
C LEU A 164 20.52 -11.31 -4.96
N THR A 165 21.26 -11.99 -4.07
CA THR A 165 22.60 -11.56 -3.66
C THR A 165 23.57 -11.51 -4.85
N ARG A 166 23.54 -12.50 -5.74
CA ARG A 166 24.37 -12.49 -6.98
C ARG A 166 23.99 -11.37 -7.94
N GLU A 167 22.74 -10.91 -7.88
CA GLU A 167 22.21 -9.78 -8.65
C GLU A 167 22.45 -8.41 -7.96
N GLY A 168 23.15 -8.41 -6.82
CA GLY A 168 23.47 -7.21 -6.05
C GLY A 168 22.27 -6.64 -5.28
N ILE A 169 21.36 -7.51 -4.85
CA ILE A 169 20.18 -7.18 -4.04
C ILE A 169 20.30 -7.95 -2.73
N ALA A 170 20.57 -7.23 -1.63
CA ALA A 170 20.64 -7.83 -0.30
C ALA A 170 19.22 -7.93 0.28
N THR A 171 18.91 -9.10 0.85
CA THR A 171 17.60 -9.36 1.45
C THR A 171 17.69 -10.17 2.73
N GLU A 172 16.74 -9.95 3.63
CA GLU A 172 16.57 -10.69 4.87
C GLU A 172 15.15 -11.27 4.97
N PRO A 173 14.94 -12.46 5.55
CA PRO A 173 13.59 -12.98 5.81
C PRO A 173 12.77 -12.03 6.68
N HIS A 174 11.50 -11.82 6.33
CA HIS A 174 10.57 -11.07 7.18
C HIS A 174 9.67 -12.03 7.96
N PRO A 175 9.49 -11.88 9.29
CA PRO A 175 8.68 -12.81 10.11
C PRO A 175 7.17 -12.81 9.82
N ALA A 176 6.67 -11.93 8.94
CA ALA A 176 5.24 -11.80 8.70
C ALA A 176 4.70 -12.92 7.80
N SER A 177 5.54 -13.43 6.88
CA SER A 177 5.21 -14.57 6.02
C SER A 177 6.45 -15.43 5.80
N PRO A 178 6.34 -16.77 5.77
CA PRO A 178 7.45 -17.65 5.41
C PRO A 178 8.08 -17.33 4.05
N THR A 179 7.33 -16.73 3.13
CA THR A 179 7.79 -16.38 1.77
C THR A 179 8.29 -14.94 1.64
N ALA A 180 8.20 -14.13 2.69
CA ALA A 180 8.55 -12.72 2.63
C ALA A 180 10.05 -12.47 2.82
N LEU A 181 10.58 -11.59 1.98
CA LEU A 181 11.92 -11.03 2.08
C LEU A 181 11.85 -9.50 2.16
N THR A 182 12.58 -8.91 3.10
CA THR A 182 12.86 -7.47 3.17
C THR A 182 14.10 -7.16 2.38
N VAL A 183 14.01 -6.21 1.45
CA VAL A 183 15.17 -5.74 0.68
C VAL A 183 15.90 -4.68 1.50
N THR A 184 17.13 -5.01 1.92
CA THR A 184 17.99 -4.11 2.70
C THR A 184 18.87 -3.25 1.81
N GLU A 185 19.29 -3.77 0.64
CA GLU A 185 20.06 -3.02 -0.35
C GLU A 185 19.66 -3.37 -1.78
N GLY A 186 19.97 -2.47 -2.73
CA GLY A 186 19.78 -2.76 -4.16
C GLY A 186 18.33 -2.70 -4.65
N ALA A 187 17.38 -2.15 -3.89
CA ALA A 187 15.96 -2.10 -4.26
C ALA A 187 15.65 -1.52 -5.66
N ARG A 188 16.46 -0.58 -6.15
CA ARG A 188 16.31 0.00 -7.50
C ARG A 188 16.66 -0.99 -8.64
N ARG A 189 17.35 -2.09 -8.34
CA ARG A 189 17.77 -3.11 -9.31
C ARG A 189 16.68 -4.16 -9.57
N ILE A 190 15.76 -4.37 -8.63
CA ILE A 190 14.76 -5.45 -8.64
C ILE A 190 14.03 -5.57 -9.98
N LYS A 191 13.51 -4.46 -10.51
CA LYS A 191 12.71 -4.47 -11.74
C LYS A 191 13.45 -4.99 -12.98
N ASN A 192 14.79 -4.95 -12.96
CA ASN A 192 15.65 -5.42 -14.05
C ASN A 192 16.40 -6.69 -13.66
N ALA A 193 16.12 -7.25 -12.49
CA ALA A 193 16.83 -8.41 -11.96
C ALA A 193 16.23 -9.69 -12.55
N GLU A 194 17.09 -10.64 -12.93
CA GLU A 194 16.65 -11.92 -13.51
C GLU A 194 15.69 -12.65 -12.58
N SER A 195 15.92 -12.57 -11.25
CA SER A 195 15.04 -13.14 -10.24
C SER A 195 13.60 -12.63 -10.33
N TYR A 196 13.39 -11.35 -10.66
CA TYR A 196 12.05 -10.81 -10.86
C TYR A 196 11.52 -11.12 -12.27
N LEU A 197 12.33 -10.91 -13.30
CA LEU A 197 11.93 -11.10 -14.70
C LEU A 197 11.56 -12.54 -15.05
N GLN A 198 12.20 -13.52 -14.41
CA GLN A 198 11.90 -14.94 -14.54
C GLN A 198 10.88 -15.45 -13.50
N GLY A 199 10.34 -14.56 -12.66
CA GLY A 199 9.30 -14.89 -11.68
C GLY A 199 9.74 -15.75 -10.50
N PHE A 200 11.02 -15.74 -10.13
CA PHE A 200 11.47 -16.37 -8.86
C PHE A 200 10.99 -15.58 -7.64
N VAL A 201 10.76 -14.27 -7.82
CA VAL A 201 10.19 -13.40 -6.79
C VAL A 201 9.16 -12.44 -7.39
N GLU A 202 8.23 -11.98 -6.56
CA GLU A 202 7.24 -10.95 -6.88
C GLU A 202 7.38 -9.75 -5.92
N LEU A 203 7.11 -8.54 -6.42
CA LEU A 203 7.01 -7.35 -5.56
C LEU A 203 5.66 -7.36 -4.84
N GLN A 204 5.67 -7.64 -3.53
CA GLN A 204 4.47 -7.66 -2.70
C GLN A 204 4.82 -7.40 -1.24
N ASP A 205 4.03 -6.56 -0.56
CA ASP A 205 4.18 -6.32 0.88
C ASP A 205 4.05 -7.61 1.71
N ALA A 206 4.85 -7.73 2.77
CA ALA A 206 4.87 -8.92 3.61
C ALA A 206 3.53 -9.18 4.34
N ALA A 207 2.76 -8.15 4.74
CA ALA A 207 1.43 -8.37 5.31
C ALA A 207 0.42 -8.86 4.26
N SER A 208 0.53 -8.37 3.01
CA SER A 208 -0.29 -8.86 1.89
C SER A 208 -0.02 -10.33 1.56
N GLN A 209 1.20 -10.82 1.83
CA GLN A 209 1.55 -12.25 1.76
C GLN A 209 0.96 -13.01 2.96
N ALA A 210 1.12 -12.46 4.17
CA ALA A 210 0.65 -13.05 5.42
C ALA A 210 -0.88 -13.28 5.44
N VAL A 211 -1.65 -12.44 4.75
CA VAL A 211 -3.09 -12.66 4.52
C VAL A 211 -3.35 -14.02 3.89
N VAL A 212 -2.60 -14.39 2.86
CA VAL A 212 -2.76 -15.68 2.17
C VAL A 212 -2.36 -16.84 3.08
N ASP A 213 -1.35 -16.65 3.92
CA ASP A 213 -0.92 -17.67 4.90
C ASP A 213 -1.99 -17.95 5.98
N LYS A 214 -2.98 -17.07 6.16
CA LYS A 214 -4.14 -17.29 7.06
C LYS A 214 -5.29 -18.05 6.39
N LEU A 215 -5.22 -18.29 5.08
CA LEU A 215 -6.29 -18.93 4.33
C LEU A 215 -6.10 -20.45 4.31
N PRO A 216 -7.18 -21.26 4.49
CA PRO A 216 -7.11 -22.72 4.43
C PRO A 216 -7.04 -23.25 2.98
N VAL A 217 -6.10 -22.76 2.17
CA VAL A 217 -6.01 -23.04 0.72
C VAL A 217 -5.75 -24.51 0.37
N GLN A 218 -5.24 -25.32 1.30
CA GLN A 218 -4.99 -26.75 1.08
C GLN A 218 -6.26 -27.58 1.05
N ASN A 219 -7.34 -27.09 1.67
CA ASN A 219 -8.61 -27.81 1.81
C ASN A 219 -9.69 -27.30 0.83
N ALA A 220 -9.30 -26.47 -0.15
CA ALA A 220 -10.23 -25.78 -1.04
C ALA A 220 -9.85 -26.09 -2.51
N PRO A 221 -10.52 -27.05 -3.18
CA PRO A 221 -10.17 -27.42 -4.55
C PRO A 221 -10.48 -26.34 -5.59
N ARG A 222 -11.43 -25.43 -5.31
CA ARG A 222 -11.73 -24.27 -6.16
C ARG A 222 -11.66 -22.98 -5.36
N ILE A 223 -10.78 -22.07 -5.74
CA ILE A 223 -10.50 -20.83 -5.01
C ILE A 223 -10.74 -19.62 -5.91
N LEU A 224 -11.51 -18.65 -5.42
CA LEU A 224 -11.76 -17.38 -6.10
C LEU A 224 -11.09 -16.22 -5.36
N ASP A 225 -10.28 -15.44 -6.07
CA ASP A 225 -9.88 -14.08 -5.69
C ASP A 225 -10.87 -13.08 -6.32
N TYR A 226 -11.84 -12.60 -5.54
CA TYR A 226 -13.05 -11.91 -6.04
C TYR A 226 -12.83 -10.45 -6.44
N CYS A 227 -11.84 -9.80 -5.83
CA CYS A 227 -11.43 -8.41 -6.08
C CYS A 227 -9.94 -8.39 -6.39
N SER A 228 -9.54 -9.21 -7.37
CA SER A 228 -8.16 -9.62 -7.55
C SER A 228 -7.21 -8.48 -7.90
N GLY A 229 -7.71 -7.38 -8.46
CA GLY A 229 -6.89 -6.29 -8.95
C GLY A 229 -5.81 -6.83 -9.89
N GLY A 230 -4.54 -6.55 -9.60
CA GLY A 230 -3.41 -7.04 -10.38
C GLY A 230 -3.02 -8.51 -10.13
N GLY A 231 -3.77 -9.29 -9.34
CA GLY A 231 -3.56 -10.73 -9.11
C GLY A 231 -2.46 -11.10 -8.12
N GLY A 232 -2.00 -10.16 -7.29
CA GLY A 232 -0.93 -10.43 -6.33
C GLY A 232 -1.26 -11.59 -5.39
N LYS A 233 -2.48 -11.63 -4.84
CA LYS A 233 -2.93 -12.68 -3.92
C LYS A 233 -3.31 -13.97 -4.66
N ALA A 234 -3.97 -13.90 -5.81
CA ALA A 234 -4.18 -15.08 -6.68
C ALA A 234 -2.85 -15.81 -7.00
N LEU A 235 -1.79 -15.09 -7.35
CA LEU A 235 -0.46 -15.68 -7.58
C LEU A 235 0.16 -16.30 -6.32
N ALA A 236 -0.09 -15.71 -5.14
CA ALA A 236 0.38 -16.29 -3.88
C ALA A 236 -0.37 -17.58 -3.54
N ILE A 237 -1.69 -17.58 -3.72
CA ILE A 237 -2.55 -18.75 -3.54
C ILE A 237 -2.09 -19.88 -4.47
N ALA A 238 -2.00 -19.62 -5.77
CA ALA A 238 -1.59 -20.60 -6.77
C ALA A 238 -0.20 -21.20 -6.50
N ALA A 239 0.69 -20.47 -5.83
CA ALA A 239 2.00 -20.97 -5.47
C ALA A 239 2.02 -21.92 -4.26
N GLN A 240 0.93 -21.99 -3.49
CA GLN A 240 0.83 -22.78 -2.27
C GLN A 240 -0.06 -24.01 -2.42
N THR A 241 -0.87 -24.13 -3.48
CA THR A 241 -1.88 -25.18 -3.62
C THR A 241 -1.87 -25.82 -5.01
N GLN A 242 -2.56 -26.94 -5.16
CA GLN A 242 -2.89 -27.57 -6.45
C GLN A 242 -4.35 -27.30 -6.87
N ALA A 243 -5.04 -26.43 -6.15
CA ALA A 243 -6.42 -26.02 -6.45
C ALA A 243 -6.53 -25.25 -7.77
N GLU A 244 -7.73 -25.26 -8.33
CA GLU A 244 -8.08 -24.36 -9.43
C GLU A 244 -8.24 -22.94 -8.88
N VAL A 245 -7.42 -22.01 -9.36
CA VAL A 245 -7.44 -20.61 -8.93
C VAL A 245 -8.12 -19.74 -9.98
N TYR A 246 -9.14 -19.02 -9.54
CA TYR A 246 -9.93 -18.10 -10.33
C TYR A 246 -9.70 -16.67 -9.85
N ALA A 247 -9.65 -15.72 -10.78
CA ALA A 247 -9.54 -14.29 -10.48
C ALA A 247 -10.71 -13.54 -11.11
N HIS A 248 -11.31 -12.63 -10.35
CA HIS A 248 -12.34 -11.72 -10.82
C HIS A 248 -12.09 -10.32 -10.26
N ASP A 249 -12.55 -9.30 -10.97
CA ASP A 249 -12.64 -7.92 -10.49
C ASP A 249 -13.80 -7.24 -11.20
N ALA A 250 -14.52 -6.36 -10.49
CA ALA A 250 -15.61 -5.58 -11.08
C ALA A 250 -15.12 -4.63 -12.18
N ASP A 251 -13.85 -4.20 -12.13
CA ASP A 251 -13.18 -3.50 -13.22
C ASP A 251 -12.15 -4.43 -13.92
N PRO A 252 -12.50 -5.01 -15.08
CA PRO A 252 -11.61 -5.91 -15.82
C PRO A 252 -10.24 -5.29 -16.15
N ARG A 253 -10.15 -3.95 -16.24
CA ARG A 253 -8.88 -3.26 -16.53
C ARG A 253 -7.84 -3.48 -15.43
N ARG A 254 -8.26 -3.73 -14.19
CA ARG A 254 -7.35 -3.99 -13.06
C ARG A 254 -6.68 -5.36 -13.18
N MET A 255 -7.34 -6.33 -13.82
CA MET A 255 -6.82 -7.69 -14.05
C MET A 255 -5.94 -7.82 -15.30
N ARG A 256 -5.74 -6.76 -16.07
CA ARG A 256 -4.99 -6.80 -17.34
C ARG A 256 -3.61 -7.43 -17.24
N ASP A 257 -2.94 -7.25 -16.10
CA ASP A 257 -1.56 -7.73 -15.91
C ASP A 257 -1.51 -9.19 -15.40
N ILE A 258 -2.63 -9.79 -14.98
CA ILE A 258 -2.68 -11.15 -14.41
C ILE A 258 -2.11 -12.20 -15.38
N PRO A 259 -2.51 -12.27 -16.67
CA PRO A 259 -2.03 -13.32 -17.57
C PRO A 259 -0.50 -13.33 -17.73
N GLU A 260 0.12 -12.15 -17.91
CA GLU A 260 1.58 -12.03 -18.05
C GLU A 260 2.28 -12.42 -16.74
N ARG A 261 1.76 -11.96 -15.60
CA ARG A 261 2.32 -12.29 -14.28
C ARG A 261 2.18 -13.77 -13.95
N ALA A 262 1.06 -14.39 -14.29
CA ALA A 262 0.80 -15.82 -14.09
C ALA A 262 1.76 -16.66 -14.94
N MET A 263 1.90 -16.34 -16.23
CA MET A 263 2.88 -16.97 -17.11
C MET A 263 4.30 -16.83 -16.56
N ARG A 264 4.71 -15.61 -16.15
CA ARG A 264 6.02 -15.36 -15.55
C ARG A 264 6.22 -16.15 -14.26
N ALA A 265 5.20 -16.28 -13.42
CA ALA A 265 5.26 -17.05 -12.18
C ALA A 265 5.20 -18.57 -12.41
N GLY A 266 4.74 -19.03 -13.58
CA GLY A 266 4.42 -20.44 -13.82
C GLY A 266 3.15 -20.90 -13.08
N ALA A 267 2.25 -19.96 -12.78
CA ALA A 267 0.97 -20.23 -12.14
C ALA A 267 -0.14 -20.33 -13.18
N ASP A 268 -1.11 -21.21 -12.95
CA ASP A 268 -2.35 -21.27 -13.73
C ASP A 268 -3.45 -20.52 -12.97
N ILE A 269 -3.97 -19.45 -13.59
CA ILE A 269 -5.02 -18.60 -13.01
C ILE A 269 -6.03 -18.29 -14.10
N ARG A 270 -7.29 -18.67 -13.86
CA ARG A 270 -8.39 -18.37 -14.77
C ARG A 270 -9.05 -17.04 -14.41
N CYS A 271 -8.86 -16.02 -15.24
CA CYS A 271 -9.58 -14.76 -15.12
C CYS A 271 -11.04 -14.93 -15.59
N LEU A 272 -12.00 -14.50 -14.79
CA LEU A 272 -13.43 -14.59 -15.06
C LEU A 272 -14.02 -13.22 -15.36
N THR A 273 -14.89 -13.16 -16.36
CA THR A 273 -15.88 -12.08 -16.50
C THR A 273 -16.98 -12.20 -15.45
N SER A 274 -17.74 -11.13 -15.24
CA SER A 274 -18.87 -11.17 -14.30
C SER A 274 -19.98 -12.16 -14.73
N GLU A 275 -20.14 -12.40 -16.04
CA GLU A 275 -21.07 -13.40 -16.58
C GLU A 275 -20.58 -14.82 -16.29
N GLU A 276 -19.31 -15.12 -16.58
CA GLU A 276 -18.72 -16.43 -16.30
C GLU A 276 -18.74 -16.73 -14.80
N LEU A 277 -18.52 -15.73 -13.96
CA LEU A 277 -18.52 -15.88 -12.50
C LEU A 277 -19.82 -16.50 -11.96
N VAL A 278 -20.96 -16.16 -12.53
CA VAL A 278 -22.27 -16.74 -12.15
C VAL A 278 -22.28 -18.24 -12.42
N THR A 279 -21.77 -18.66 -13.57
CA THR A 279 -21.74 -20.08 -13.98
C THR A 279 -20.65 -20.91 -13.31
N GLN A 280 -19.57 -20.26 -12.85
CA GLN A 280 -18.44 -20.93 -12.21
C GLN A 280 -18.64 -21.13 -10.71
N ALA A 281 -19.48 -20.32 -10.06
CA ALA A 281 -19.83 -20.52 -8.66
C ALA A 281 -20.59 -21.85 -8.45
N PRO A 282 -20.51 -22.46 -7.25
CA PRO A 282 -19.83 -21.97 -6.05
C PRO A 282 -18.34 -22.37 -5.95
N PHE A 283 -17.61 -21.70 -5.07
CA PHE A 283 -16.20 -21.94 -4.75
C PHE A 283 -16.02 -22.40 -3.30
N ASP A 284 -15.01 -23.21 -3.04
CA ASP A 284 -14.71 -23.71 -1.69
C ASP A 284 -14.03 -22.66 -0.81
N LEU A 285 -13.30 -21.73 -1.44
CA LEU A 285 -12.75 -20.54 -0.80
C LEU A 285 -12.96 -19.32 -1.69
N VAL A 286 -13.54 -18.26 -1.11
CA VAL A 286 -13.60 -16.94 -1.75
C VAL A 286 -12.79 -15.96 -0.91
N LEU A 287 -11.73 -15.42 -1.48
CA LEU A 287 -10.99 -14.27 -0.94
C LEU A 287 -11.58 -12.99 -1.54
N CYS A 288 -11.92 -12.05 -0.66
CA CYS A 288 -12.39 -10.73 -0.99
C CYS A 288 -11.41 -9.69 -0.43
N ASP A 289 -10.39 -9.35 -1.22
CA ASP A 289 -9.50 -8.21 -0.96
C ASP A 289 -10.19 -6.91 -1.39
N ALA A 290 -11.04 -6.39 -0.52
CA ALA A 290 -12.00 -5.36 -0.89
C ALA A 290 -11.32 -3.99 -1.11
N PRO A 291 -11.86 -3.16 -2.04
CA PRO A 291 -11.49 -1.75 -2.12
C PRO A 291 -11.64 -1.06 -0.76
N CYS A 292 -10.66 -0.28 -0.36
CA CYS A 292 -10.61 0.40 0.94
C CYS A 292 -9.91 1.75 0.84
N SER A 293 -9.85 2.50 1.95
CA SER A 293 -9.13 3.78 2.07
C SER A 293 -7.62 3.68 1.80
N GLY A 294 -7.09 2.45 1.84
CA GLY A 294 -5.66 2.17 1.70
C GLY A 294 -4.83 2.70 2.87
N SER A 295 -5.44 2.93 4.04
CA SER A 295 -4.78 3.55 5.20
C SER A 295 -3.55 2.81 5.71
N GLY A 296 -3.47 1.50 5.52
CA GLY A 296 -2.27 0.71 5.78
C GLY A 296 -1.13 0.92 4.78
N SER A 297 -1.40 1.51 3.62
CA SER A 297 -0.44 1.69 2.52
C SER A 297 -0.02 3.14 2.28
N TRP A 298 -0.47 4.11 3.10
CA TRP A 298 -0.18 5.54 2.89
C TRP A 298 1.31 5.91 2.94
N ARG A 299 2.17 5.07 3.53
CA ARG A 299 3.64 5.25 3.42
C ARG A 299 4.17 5.01 2.00
N ARG A 300 3.45 4.26 1.17
CA ARG A 300 3.72 4.04 -0.26
C ARG A 300 3.01 5.06 -1.13
N ASP A 301 1.74 5.32 -0.84
CA ASP A 301 0.92 6.33 -1.53
C ASP A 301 0.33 7.36 -0.53
N PRO A 302 1.11 8.38 -0.13
CA PRO A 302 0.66 9.38 0.82
C PRO A 302 -0.43 10.30 0.26
N GLU A 303 -0.62 10.31 -1.05
CA GLU A 303 -1.66 11.14 -1.69
C GLU A 303 -3.06 10.64 -1.31
N GLY A 304 -3.24 9.32 -1.19
CA GLY A 304 -4.49 8.71 -0.72
C GLY A 304 -4.93 9.25 0.65
N LYS A 305 -3.99 9.46 1.57
CA LYS A 305 -4.26 10.01 2.91
C LYS A 305 -4.93 11.38 2.87
N TRP A 306 -4.44 12.26 2.00
CA TRP A 306 -4.89 13.66 1.94
C TRP A 306 -6.11 13.88 1.05
N ARG A 307 -6.37 12.96 0.12
CA ARG A 307 -7.59 12.98 -0.71
C ARG A 307 -8.79 12.33 -0.03
N LEU A 308 -8.56 11.48 0.97
CA LEU A 308 -9.65 10.86 1.70
C LEU A 308 -10.49 11.93 2.40
N THR A 309 -11.80 11.81 2.25
CA THR A 309 -12.81 12.60 2.96
C THR A 309 -13.76 11.65 3.70
N GLN A 310 -14.54 12.20 4.63
CA GLN A 310 -15.57 11.44 5.34
C GLN A 310 -16.55 10.78 4.36
N ASP A 311 -17.09 11.53 3.40
CA ASP A 311 -18.03 11.02 2.39
C ASP A 311 -17.44 9.85 1.60
N THR A 312 -16.21 9.99 1.11
CA THR A 312 -15.54 8.91 0.36
C THR A 312 -15.27 7.68 1.22
N LEU A 313 -14.99 7.85 2.52
CA LEU A 313 -14.81 6.73 3.43
C LEU A 313 -16.14 6.01 3.67
N ASP A 314 -17.22 6.75 3.85
CA ASP A 314 -18.57 6.18 4.04
C ASP A 314 -19.06 5.43 2.79
N ASP A 315 -18.81 5.98 1.60
CA ASP A 315 -19.08 5.31 0.31
C ASP A 315 -18.28 4.00 0.18
N THR A 316 -17.00 4.02 0.57
CA THR A 316 -16.14 2.83 0.59
C THR A 316 -16.66 1.77 1.56
N VAL A 317 -17.04 2.16 2.77
CA VAL A 317 -17.65 1.28 3.79
C VAL A 317 -18.95 0.65 3.27
N ALA A 318 -19.81 1.42 2.60
CA ALA A 318 -21.03 0.91 2.00
C ALA A 318 -20.76 -0.05 0.83
N LEU A 319 -19.74 0.24 0.00
CA LEU A 319 -19.31 -0.63 -1.08
C LEU A 319 -18.75 -1.97 -0.57
N GLN A 320 -17.92 -1.94 0.48
CA GLN A 320 -17.38 -3.14 1.12
C GLN A 320 -18.49 -4.07 1.61
N ALA A 321 -19.53 -3.52 2.27
CA ALA A 321 -20.66 -4.31 2.74
C ALA A 321 -21.39 -5.03 1.59
N ARG A 322 -21.64 -4.34 0.46
CA ARG A 322 -22.26 -4.94 -0.74
C ARG A 322 -21.39 -6.03 -1.34
N ILE A 323 -20.10 -5.75 -1.52
CA ILE A 323 -19.11 -6.70 -2.04
C ILE A 323 -19.07 -7.96 -1.18
N LEU A 324 -19.08 -7.81 0.14
CA LEU A 324 -19.03 -8.92 1.07
C LEU A 324 -20.30 -9.80 1.00
N ASP A 325 -21.47 -9.18 0.86
CA ASP A 325 -22.74 -9.89 0.66
C ASP A 325 -22.76 -10.69 -0.66
N GLU A 326 -22.28 -10.08 -1.74
CA GLU A 326 -22.20 -10.75 -3.03
C GLU A 326 -21.17 -11.89 -3.00
N ALA A 327 -20.00 -11.67 -2.40
CA ALA A 327 -18.95 -12.68 -2.29
C ALA A 327 -19.44 -13.90 -1.49
N ALA A 328 -20.18 -13.67 -0.40
CA ALA A 328 -20.77 -14.72 0.43
C ALA A 328 -21.67 -15.68 -0.37
N GLN A 329 -22.43 -15.17 -1.34
CA GLN A 329 -23.31 -16.00 -2.19
C GLN A 329 -22.55 -16.98 -3.10
N ARG A 330 -21.27 -16.71 -3.35
CA ARG A 330 -20.42 -17.52 -4.24
C ARG A 330 -19.67 -18.63 -3.51
N VAL A 331 -19.79 -18.70 -2.19
CA VAL A 331 -19.13 -19.72 -1.37
C VAL A 331 -20.01 -20.96 -1.28
N ALA A 332 -19.44 -22.14 -1.50
CA ALA A 332 -20.14 -23.42 -1.37
C ALA A 332 -20.62 -23.64 0.08
N PRO A 333 -21.67 -24.45 0.32
CA PRO A 333 -21.98 -24.92 1.67
C PRO A 333 -20.75 -25.57 2.32
N GLY A 334 -20.44 -25.20 3.57
CA GLY A 334 -19.21 -25.64 4.25
C GLY A 334 -17.92 -24.91 3.83
N GLY A 335 -17.97 -24.10 2.77
CA GLY A 335 -16.83 -23.34 2.25
C GLY A 335 -16.44 -22.15 3.10
N VAL A 336 -15.40 -21.43 2.66
CA VAL A 336 -14.75 -20.34 3.38
C VAL A 336 -14.86 -19.02 2.64
N LEU A 337 -15.20 -17.96 3.38
CA LEU A 337 -15.10 -16.57 2.93
C LEU A 337 -13.98 -15.89 3.71
N ALA A 338 -13.06 -15.24 3.02
CA ALA A 338 -12.06 -14.39 3.65
C ALA A 338 -12.26 -12.94 3.19
N PHE A 339 -12.53 -12.04 4.12
CA PHE A 339 -12.60 -10.61 3.86
C PHE A 339 -11.27 -9.98 4.28
N ALA A 340 -10.67 -9.19 3.39
CA ALA A 340 -9.41 -8.55 3.64
C ALA A 340 -9.39 -7.11 3.12
N THR A 341 -8.64 -6.24 3.78
CA THR A 341 -8.40 -4.86 3.33
C THR A 341 -6.96 -4.44 3.64
N CYS A 342 -6.43 -3.49 2.87
CA CYS A 342 -5.19 -2.78 3.25
C CYS A 342 -5.47 -1.53 4.11
N SER A 343 -6.49 -1.58 4.98
CA SER A 343 -6.86 -0.52 5.92
C SER A 343 -6.50 -0.88 7.36
N MET A 344 -6.21 0.14 8.16
CA MET A 344 -6.07 0.11 9.61
C MET A 344 -7.29 0.70 10.34
N LEU A 345 -8.35 1.08 9.62
CA LEU A 345 -9.54 1.71 10.19
C LEU A 345 -10.58 0.63 10.57
N ASP A 346 -11.09 0.69 11.80
CA ASP A 346 -12.06 -0.26 12.33
C ASP A 346 -13.37 -0.31 11.51
N VAL A 347 -13.81 0.85 11.00
CA VAL A 347 -15.02 1.00 10.17
C VAL A 347 -14.97 0.25 8.85
N GLU A 348 -13.76 -0.08 8.36
CA GLU A 348 -13.53 -0.88 7.16
C GLU A 348 -13.18 -2.35 7.47
N ASN A 349 -12.95 -2.66 8.75
CA ASN A 349 -12.39 -3.92 9.22
C ASN A 349 -13.35 -4.63 10.19
N SER A 350 -13.05 -4.64 11.49
CA SER A 350 -13.81 -5.37 12.51
C SER A 350 -15.29 -4.95 12.58
N LEU A 351 -15.61 -3.68 12.31
CA LEU A 351 -17.01 -3.23 12.27
C LEU A 351 -17.74 -3.72 11.01
N GLN A 352 -17.06 -3.89 9.88
CA GLN A 352 -17.65 -4.51 8.68
C GLN A 352 -17.97 -5.98 8.92
N THR A 353 -17.03 -6.70 9.52
CA THR A 353 -17.16 -8.14 9.77
C THR A 353 -18.22 -8.44 10.81
N GLN A 354 -18.34 -7.62 11.85
CA GLN A 354 -19.44 -7.69 12.80
C GLN A 354 -20.80 -7.48 12.12
N ARG A 355 -20.96 -6.41 11.34
CA ARG A 355 -22.20 -6.13 10.60
C ARG A 355 -22.55 -7.21 9.58
N PHE A 356 -21.55 -7.88 9.01
CA PHE A 356 -21.78 -9.03 8.15
C PHE A 356 -22.37 -10.20 8.92
N GLN A 357 -21.80 -10.57 10.07
CA GLN A 357 -22.32 -11.67 10.90
C GLN A 357 -23.73 -11.41 11.42
N GLU A 358 -24.03 -10.16 11.80
CA GLU A 358 -25.37 -9.76 12.24
C GLU A 358 -26.42 -9.95 11.13
N ARG A 359 -26.03 -9.74 9.86
CA ARG A 359 -26.93 -9.88 8.69
C ARG A 359 -26.98 -11.30 8.13
N HIS A 360 -25.96 -12.13 8.39
CA HIS A 360 -25.80 -13.46 7.81
C HIS A 360 -25.58 -14.54 8.87
N THR A 361 -26.66 -15.01 9.48
CA THR A 361 -26.64 -16.01 10.58
C THR A 361 -26.14 -17.40 10.17
N GLY A 362 -26.04 -17.69 8.87
CA GLY A 362 -25.51 -18.93 8.32
C GLY A 362 -23.97 -19.02 8.26
N TRP A 363 -23.27 -18.16 8.99
CA TRP A 363 -21.80 -18.04 8.95
C TRP A 363 -21.18 -18.06 10.33
N ALA A 364 -20.11 -18.83 10.49
CA ALA A 364 -19.30 -18.87 11.69
C ALA A 364 -17.99 -18.09 11.48
N HIS A 365 -17.63 -17.22 12.42
CA HIS A 365 -16.30 -16.61 12.47
C HIS A 365 -15.25 -17.67 12.80
N LEU A 366 -14.17 -17.75 12.02
CA LEU A 366 -13.06 -18.66 12.31
C LEU A 366 -11.87 -17.93 12.93
N SER A 367 -11.47 -16.81 12.33
CA SER A 367 -10.30 -16.06 12.77
C SER A 367 -10.32 -14.63 12.27
N GLU A 368 -9.58 -13.78 12.97
CA GLU A 368 -9.31 -12.40 12.60
C GLU A 368 -7.83 -12.09 12.87
N THR A 369 -7.19 -11.32 12.00
CA THR A 369 -5.81 -10.88 12.17
C THR A 369 -5.62 -9.52 11.52
N ALA A 370 -4.89 -8.64 12.22
CA ALA A 370 -4.47 -7.34 11.70
C ALA A 370 -2.94 -7.20 11.76
N TRP A 371 -2.39 -6.49 10.79
CA TRP A 371 -1.00 -6.05 10.72
C TRP A 371 -0.97 -4.53 10.66
N HIS A 372 0.00 -3.92 11.33
CA HIS A 372 0.05 -2.49 11.52
C HIS A 372 1.39 -1.96 11.02
N VAL A 373 1.40 -0.75 10.47
CA VAL A 373 2.58 -0.20 9.76
C VAL A 373 3.83 -0.06 10.61
N HIS A 374 3.68 0.08 11.94
CA HIS A 374 4.80 0.21 12.87
C HIS A 374 5.53 -1.13 13.09
N SER A 375 4.96 -2.26 12.68
CA SER A 375 5.58 -3.59 12.73
C SER A 375 6.45 -3.90 11.51
N GLY A 376 6.72 -2.92 10.65
CA GLY A 376 7.59 -3.05 9.47
C GLY A 376 6.86 -3.36 8.15
N THR A 377 5.64 -3.88 8.20
CA THR A 377 4.79 -4.16 7.03
C THR A 377 3.91 -2.98 6.65
N ASP A 378 3.13 -3.10 5.58
CA ASP A 378 1.96 -2.24 5.44
C ASP A 378 0.88 -2.65 6.45
N GLY A 379 -0.09 -1.78 6.69
CA GLY A 379 -1.27 -2.10 7.45
C GLY A 379 -2.20 -3.00 6.64
N PHE A 380 -2.71 -4.07 7.25
CA PHE A 380 -3.60 -5.02 6.59
C PHE A 380 -4.53 -5.66 7.61
N TYR A 381 -5.66 -6.14 7.14
CA TYR A 381 -6.63 -6.88 7.94
C TYR A 381 -7.15 -8.08 7.16
N VAL A 382 -7.40 -9.18 7.86
CA VAL A 382 -8.14 -10.33 7.33
C VAL A 382 -9.06 -10.91 8.39
N SER A 383 -10.27 -11.25 8.00
CA SER A 383 -11.21 -12.06 8.78
C SER A 383 -11.72 -13.21 7.92
N VAL A 384 -11.78 -14.40 8.53
CA VAL A 384 -12.13 -15.65 7.87
C VAL A 384 -13.40 -16.19 8.49
N PHE A 385 -14.35 -16.54 7.64
CA PHE A 385 -15.65 -17.11 8.01
C PHE A 385 -15.85 -18.44 7.31
N ARG A 386 -16.62 -19.32 7.94
CA ARG A 386 -17.10 -20.56 7.34
C ARG A 386 -18.60 -20.46 7.12
N ARG A 387 -19.06 -20.81 5.92
CA ARG A 387 -20.48 -21.00 5.65
C ARG A 387 -20.92 -22.30 6.31
N ASN A 388 -22.04 -22.29 7.02
CA ASN A 388 -22.61 -23.51 7.58
C ASN A 388 -22.86 -24.53 6.45
N GLY A 389 -22.62 -25.82 6.74
CA GLY A 389 -22.96 -26.90 5.81
C GLY A 389 -24.47 -27.00 5.64
N THR A 390 -24.91 -27.57 4.52
CA THR A 390 -26.24 -28.17 4.44
C THR A 390 -26.23 -29.44 5.29
N GLU A 391 -27.11 -29.52 6.28
CA GLU A 391 -27.35 -30.75 7.06
C GLU A 391 -27.69 -31.95 6.18
#